data_AF-A0A7C7YC10-F1
#
_entry.id   AF-A0A7C7YC10-F1
#
_cell.length_a   1.000
_cell.length_b   1.000
_cell.length_c   1.000
_cell.angle_alpha   90.00
_cell.angle_beta   90.00
_cell.angle_gamma   90.00
#
_symmetry.space_group_name_H-M   'P 1'
#
loop_
_entity.id
_entity.type
_entity.pdbx_description
1 polymer ?
#
loop_
_entity_poly.entity_id
_entity_poly.type
_entity_poly.pdbx_seq_one_letter_code
_entity_poly.pdbx_strand_id
1 'polypeptide(L)'
;MSTVAGSVLLAYVNILGGGAFAGHLVTASILSAPAGLVLAKIMIPETDHPVTMAGVQVPVENSGGNIIDAAAEGALNAMKLAAYVGATLIAFVALIAMANDLLGGIGGLLGIRDLTLQKGLGIVLAPLAFLMGVPWQDAPTVGSLLGIKTVLNEFLAYQQLGHAMAAGELTERSRIIASYALCGFANFGSLAILLGGIGGMVPGRRHEVSSLGLRAILSGSLASFMTACLAGLLI
;
A
#
# COMPACT_ATOMS: atom_id res chain seq x y z
N MET A 1 3.40 2.38 7.23
CA MET A 1 2.51 1.84 6.17
C MET A 1 3.31 1.33 4.96
N SER A 2 4.61 1.02 5.10
CA SER A 2 5.50 0.68 3.98
C SER A 2 5.45 -0.80 3.57
N THR A 3 4.92 -1.68 4.41
CA THR A 3 4.89 -3.13 4.20
C THR A 3 3.49 -3.64 3.89
N VAL A 4 3.41 -4.89 3.41
CA VAL A 4 2.19 -5.67 3.29
C VAL A 4 2.18 -6.80 4.32
N ALA A 5 1.00 -7.30 4.67
CA ALA A 5 0.86 -8.46 5.52
C ALA A 5 1.06 -9.77 4.73
N GLY A 6 1.66 -10.78 5.36
CA GLY A 6 1.78 -12.12 4.77
C GLY A 6 0.43 -12.74 4.40
N SER A 7 -0.66 -12.36 5.10
CA SER A 7 -2.02 -12.84 4.84
C SER A 7 -2.56 -12.47 3.46
N VAL A 8 -2.14 -11.34 2.89
CA VAL A 8 -2.57 -10.88 1.55
C VAL A 8 -1.49 -11.09 0.48
N LEU A 9 -0.23 -11.32 0.89
CA LEU A 9 0.91 -11.50 -0.01
C LEU A 9 0.65 -12.62 -1.02
N LEU A 10 0.13 -13.77 -0.58
CA LEU A 10 -0.20 -14.91 -1.44
C LEU A 10 -1.27 -14.56 -2.49
N ALA A 11 -2.23 -13.69 -2.16
CA ALA A 11 -3.23 -13.24 -3.12
C ALA A 11 -2.56 -12.44 -4.25
N TYR A 12 -1.63 -11.53 -3.93
CA TYR A 12 -0.90 -10.75 -4.94
C TYR A 12 0.01 -11.63 -5.79
N VAL A 13 0.68 -12.62 -5.19
CA VAL A 13 1.48 -13.62 -5.92
C VAL A 13 0.63 -14.33 -6.96
N ASN A 14 -0.57 -14.79 -6.58
CA ASN A 14 -1.47 -15.48 -7.50
C ASN A 14 -1.98 -14.56 -8.63
N ILE A 15 -2.26 -13.29 -8.33
CA ILE A 15 -2.70 -12.31 -9.35
C ILE A 15 -1.63 -12.07 -10.41
N LEU A 16 -0.34 -12.05 -10.03
CA LEU A 16 0.76 -11.71 -10.95
C LEU A 16 1.37 -12.91 -11.69
N GLY A 17 0.78 -14.11 -11.59
CA GLY A 17 1.28 -15.30 -12.29
C GLY A 17 2.14 -16.23 -11.43
N GLY A 18 1.98 -16.19 -10.11
CA GLY A 18 2.52 -17.17 -9.19
C GLY A 18 4.02 -17.03 -8.93
N GLY A 19 4.76 -18.13 -9.07
CA GLY A 19 6.16 -18.25 -8.63
C GLY A 19 7.11 -17.18 -9.16
N ALA A 20 6.87 -16.65 -10.37
CA ALA A 20 7.69 -15.61 -10.97
C ALA A 20 7.76 -14.32 -10.13
N PHE A 21 6.67 -13.95 -9.45
CA PHE A 21 6.60 -12.73 -8.64
C PHE A 21 6.70 -12.99 -7.13
N ALA A 22 6.66 -14.25 -6.69
CA ALA A 22 6.78 -14.60 -5.28
C ALA A 22 8.08 -14.08 -4.66
N GLY A 23 9.22 -14.31 -5.34
CA GLY A 23 10.52 -13.81 -4.90
C GLY A 23 10.53 -12.29 -4.80
N HIS A 24 10.06 -11.59 -5.85
CA HIS A 24 10.01 -10.14 -5.88
C HIS A 24 9.17 -9.54 -4.75
N LEU A 25 7.98 -10.08 -4.47
CA LEU A 25 7.10 -9.54 -3.43
C LEU A 25 7.61 -9.81 -2.01
N VAL A 26 8.26 -10.97 -1.77
CA VAL A 26 8.95 -11.26 -0.51
C VAL A 26 10.13 -10.30 -0.33
N THR A 27 10.95 -10.12 -1.35
CA THR A 27 12.09 -9.18 -1.33
C THR A 27 11.61 -7.75 -1.06
N ALA A 28 10.58 -7.28 -1.77
CA ALA A 28 9.99 -5.97 -1.55
C ALA A 28 9.53 -5.79 -0.09
N SER A 29 8.87 -6.80 0.48
CA SER A 29 8.40 -6.77 1.87
C SER A 29 9.55 -6.64 2.88
N ILE A 30 10.66 -7.36 2.66
CA ILE A 30 11.85 -7.28 3.51
C ILE A 30 12.52 -5.92 3.39
N LEU A 31 12.71 -5.40 2.17
CA LEU A 31 13.36 -4.11 1.92
C LEU A 31 12.52 -2.93 2.43
N SER A 32 11.19 -3.05 2.43
CA SER A 32 10.28 -2.01 2.90
C SER A 32 10.35 -1.74 4.41
N ALA A 33 10.86 -2.69 5.21
CA ALA A 33 11.03 -2.51 6.66
C ALA A 33 12.10 -1.44 6.99
N PRO A 34 13.37 -1.58 6.57
CA PRO A 34 14.38 -0.53 6.78
C PRO A 34 14.04 0.75 6.01
N ALA A 35 13.48 0.67 4.79
CA ALA A 35 13.07 1.87 4.04
C ALA A 35 12.00 2.69 4.78
N GLY A 36 11.03 2.00 5.41
CA GLY A 36 10.02 2.66 6.24
C GLY A 36 10.60 3.39 7.44
N LEU A 37 11.59 2.80 8.12
CA LEU A 37 12.28 3.44 9.24
C LEU A 37 13.07 4.67 8.80
N VAL A 38 13.83 4.56 7.70
CA VAL A 38 14.61 5.66 7.14
C VAL A 38 13.70 6.85 6.81
N LEU A 39 12.60 6.61 6.08
CA LEU A 39 11.70 7.72 5.71
C LEU A 39 10.90 8.27 6.87
N ALA A 40 10.51 7.43 7.83
CA ALA A 40 9.88 7.91 9.06
C ALA A 40 10.81 8.85 9.82
N LYS A 41 12.10 8.50 9.97
CA LYS A 41 13.09 9.32 10.67
C LYS A 41 13.56 10.54 9.88
N ILE A 42 13.51 10.52 8.55
CA ILE A 42 13.73 11.71 7.72
C ILE A 42 12.57 12.70 7.87
N MET A 43 11.31 12.22 7.82
CA MET A 43 10.14 13.09 7.90
C MET A 43 9.89 13.63 9.31
N ILE A 44 10.13 12.81 10.34
CA ILE A 44 9.94 13.15 11.75
C ILE A 44 11.13 12.58 12.53
N PRO A 45 12.23 13.34 12.62
CA PRO A 45 13.38 12.98 13.44
C PRO A 45 12.97 12.87 14.92
N GLU A 46 13.61 11.96 15.65
CA GLU A 46 13.46 11.90 17.11
C GLU A 46 14.11 13.13 17.73
N THR A 47 13.39 13.84 18.59
CA THR A 47 13.93 15.01 19.32
C THR A 47 13.97 14.78 20.83
N ASP A 48 13.19 13.83 21.33
CA ASP A 48 13.12 13.47 22.74
C ASP A 48 13.98 12.23 23.04
N HIS A 49 14.08 11.88 24.33
CA HIS A 49 14.70 10.63 24.77
C HIS A 49 13.67 9.49 24.81
N PRO A 50 13.82 8.42 23.99
CA PRO A 50 12.90 7.30 24.01
C PRO A 50 12.82 6.64 25.38
N VAL A 51 11.60 6.52 25.91
CA VAL A 51 11.33 5.83 27.19
C VAL A 51 11.78 4.36 27.21
N THR A 52 11.93 3.74 26.04
CA THR A 52 12.37 2.34 25.87
C THR A 52 13.88 2.21 25.64
N MET A 53 14.66 3.29 25.74
CA MET A 53 16.11 3.27 25.45
C MET A 53 16.89 2.30 26.35
N ALA A 54 16.48 2.14 27.61
CA ALA A 54 17.10 1.20 28.56
C ALA A 54 16.61 -0.25 28.42
N GLY A 55 15.81 -0.53 27.38
CA GLY A 55 15.09 -1.79 27.21
C GLY A 55 13.69 -1.72 27.82
N VAL A 56 12.76 -2.45 27.22
CA VAL A 56 11.41 -2.63 27.75
C VAL A 56 11.15 -4.12 27.83
N GLN A 57 10.66 -4.59 28.98
CA GLN A 57 10.10 -5.94 29.09
C GLN A 57 8.64 -5.85 28.69
N VAL A 58 8.34 -6.24 27.46
CA VAL A 58 6.96 -6.46 27.04
C VAL A 58 6.55 -7.81 27.60
N PRO A 59 5.57 -7.88 28.52
CA PRO A 59 5.04 -9.16 28.94
C PRO A 59 4.43 -9.83 27.71
N VAL A 60 5.00 -10.97 27.32
CA VAL A 60 4.38 -11.82 26.30
C VAL A 60 3.20 -12.48 26.98
N GLU A 61 1.99 -12.03 26.67
CA GLU A 61 0.79 -12.77 27.03
C GLU A 61 0.83 -14.10 26.26
N ASN A 62 1.21 -15.17 26.96
CA ASN A 62 1.06 -16.52 26.44
C ASN A 62 -0.44 -16.82 26.46
N SER A 63 -1.11 -16.71 25.30
CA SER A 63 -2.38 -17.42 25.11
C SER A 63 -2.06 -18.90 25.27
N GLY A 64 -2.53 -19.53 26.35
CA GLY A 64 -2.16 -20.88 26.78
C GLY A 64 -2.70 -22.02 25.90
N GLY A 65 -2.66 -21.86 24.57
CA GLY A 65 -3.19 -22.77 23.58
C GLY A 65 -2.16 -23.78 23.02
N ASN A 66 -2.67 -24.85 22.43
CA ASN A 66 -1.88 -25.82 21.66
C ASN A 66 -1.86 -25.45 20.15
N ILE A 67 -1.17 -26.23 19.31
CA ILE A 67 -1.05 -25.94 17.87
C ILE A 67 -2.41 -25.89 17.13
N ILE A 68 -3.40 -26.67 17.59
CA ILE A 68 -4.74 -26.69 17.01
C ILE A 68 -5.49 -25.42 17.38
N ASP A 69 -5.37 -24.99 18.65
CA ASP A 69 -5.96 -23.75 19.14
C ASP A 69 -5.38 -22.53 18.39
N ALA A 70 -4.06 -22.47 18.25
CA ALA A 70 -3.40 -21.42 17.49
C ALA A 70 -3.84 -21.39 16.00
N ALA A 71 -4.04 -22.56 15.38
CA ALA A 71 -4.55 -22.65 14.02
C ALA A 71 -6.01 -22.17 13.91
N ALA A 72 -6.86 -22.54 14.88
CA ALA A 72 -8.25 -22.11 14.94
C ALA A 72 -8.37 -20.59 15.17
N GLU A 73 -7.61 -20.03 16.11
CA GLU A 73 -7.52 -18.59 16.33
C GLU A 73 -7.04 -17.85 15.08
N GLY A 74 -6.00 -18.38 14.42
CA GLY A 74 -5.49 -17.86 13.15
C GLY A 74 -6.58 -17.81 12.07
N ALA A 75 -7.37 -18.88 11.91
CA ALA A 75 -8.47 -18.93 10.95
C ALA A 75 -9.60 -17.95 11.29
N LEU A 76 -9.98 -17.82 12.56
CA LEU A 76 -10.99 -16.85 13.01
C LEU A 76 -10.53 -15.40 12.82
N ASN A 77 -9.27 -15.11 13.10
CA ASN A 77 -8.68 -13.80 12.86
C ASN A 77 -8.60 -13.48 11.36
N ALA A 78 -8.28 -14.47 10.52
CA ALA A 78 -8.31 -14.33 9.07
C ALA A 78 -9.72 -14.04 8.55
N MET A 79 -10.76 -14.69 9.08
CA MET A 79 -12.15 -14.40 8.73
C MET A 79 -12.53 -12.96 9.08
N LYS A 80 -12.18 -12.49 10.29
CA LYS A 80 -12.41 -11.09 10.70
C LYS A 80 -11.68 -10.12 9.78
N LEU A 81 -10.40 -10.38 9.48
CA LEU A 81 -9.61 -9.56 8.56
C LEU A 81 -10.24 -9.51 7.17
N ALA A 82 -10.67 -10.65 6.62
CA ALA A 82 -11.32 -10.73 5.32
C ALA A 82 -12.64 -9.93 5.28
N ALA A 83 -13.46 -10.04 6.33
CA ALA A 83 -14.69 -9.27 6.45
C ALA A 83 -14.42 -7.75 6.54
N TYR A 84 -13.42 -7.33 7.32
CA TYR A 84 -13.02 -5.92 7.41
C TYR A 84 -12.51 -5.38 6.08
N VAL A 85 -11.63 -6.12 5.40
CA VAL A 85 -11.11 -5.75 4.08
C VAL A 85 -12.27 -5.66 3.09
N GLY A 86 -13.13 -6.68 3.01
CA GLY A 86 -14.28 -6.68 2.11
C GLY A 86 -15.23 -5.50 2.32
N ALA A 87 -15.61 -5.23 3.57
CA ALA A 87 -16.47 -4.09 3.90
C ALA A 87 -15.82 -2.74 3.57
N THR A 88 -14.53 -2.59 3.89
CA THR A 88 -13.76 -1.37 3.60
C THR A 88 -13.62 -1.16 2.09
N LEU A 89 -13.36 -2.21 1.31
CA LEU A 89 -13.30 -2.17 -0.15
C LEU A 89 -14.63 -1.69 -0.74
N ILE A 90 -15.77 -2.25 -0.30
CA ILE A 90 -17.10 -1.83 -0.77
C ILE A 90 -17.33 -0.34 -0.49
N ALA A 91 -17.06 0.10 0.75
CA ALA A 91 -17.29 1.49 1.15
C ALA A 91 -16.39 2.48 0.39
N PHE A 92 -15.09 2.21 0.28
CA PHE A 92 -14.16 3.10 -0.42
C PHE A 92 -14.39 3.10 -1.93
N VAL A 93 -14.67 1.95 -2.55
CA VAL A 93 -15.03 1.90 -3.98
C VAL A 93 -16.27 2.76 -4.25
N ALA A 94 -17.29 2.67 -3.39
CA ALA A 94 -18.50 3.49 -3.53
C ALA A 94 -18.23 4.99 -3.34
N LEU A 95 -17.48 5.38 -2.30
CA LEU A 95 -17.11 6.78 -2.06
C LEU A 95 -16.28 7.37 -3.20
N ILE A 96 -15.36 6.59 -3.75
CA ILE A 96 -14.50 7.04 -4.84
C ILE A 96 -15.25 7.05 -6.16
N ALA A 97 -16.20 6.14 -6.39
CA ALA A 97 -17.12 6.23 -7.52
C ALA A 97 -17.93 7.54 -7.45
N MET A 98 -18.51 7.86 -6.29
CA MET A 98 -19.22 9.13 -6.07
C MET A 98 -18.33 10.36 -6.30
N ALA A 99 -17.08 10.33 -5.81
CA ALA A 99 -16.13 11.41 -6.03
C ALA A 99 -15.73 11.54 -7.51
N ASN A 100 -15.57 10.42 -8.22
CA ASN A 100 -15.28 10.38 -9.64
C ASN A 100 -16.44 10.91 -10.48
N ASP A 101 -17.70 10.61 -10.12
CA ASP A 101 -18.87 11.15 -10.82
C ASP A 101 -18.94 12.67 -10.66
N LEU A 102 -18.66 13.18 -9.46
CA LEU A 102 -18.58 14.62 -9.21
C LEU A 102 -17.46 15.29 -10.02
N LEU A 103 -16.26 14.70 -10.00
CA LEU A 103 -15.11 15.20 -10.77
C LEU A 103 -15.33 15.10 -12.27
N GLY A 104 -15.98 14.04 -12.75
CA GLY A 104 -16.35 13.87 -14.16
C GLY A 104 -17.35 14.94 -14.59
N GLY A 105 -18.32 15.28 -13.74
CA GLY A 105 -19.26 16.37 -13.97
C GLY A 105 -18.55 17.74 -14.08
N ILE A 106 -17.66 18.04 -13.14
CA ILE A 106 -16.85 19.28 -13.17
C ILE A 106 -15.91 19.29 -14.38
N GLY A 107 -15.24 18.18 -14.66
CA GLY A 107 -14.35 18.01 -15.81
C GLY A 107 -15.09 18.24 -17.12
N GLY A 108 -16.31 17.72 -17.24
CA GLY A 108 -17.18 17.94 -18.39
C GLY A 108 -17.47 19.42 -18.66
N LEU A 109 -17.68 20.22 -17.60
CA LEU A 109 -17.85 21.68 -17.73
C LEU A 109 -16.58 22.39 -18.22
N LEU A 110 -15.40 21.84 -17.94
CA LEU A 110 -14.10 22.34 -18.37
C LEU A 110 -13.59 21.72 -19.68
N GLY A 111 -14.39 20.86 -20.33
CA GLY A 111 -14.02 20.15 -21.55
C GLY A 111 -13.10 18.94 -21.35
N ILE A 112 -12.84 18.52 -20.11
CA ILE A 112 -12.04 17.35 -19.77
C ILE A 112 -12.96 16.13 -19.60
N ARG A 113 -12.82 15.15 -20.51
CA ARG A 113 -13.63 13.92 -20.46
C ARG A 113 -13.04 12.89 -19.50
N ASP A 114 -13.92 12.16 -18.83
CA ASP A 114 -13.61 10.98 -17.99
C ASP A 114 -12.55 11.23 -16.92
N LEU A 115 -12.58 12.41 -16.29
CA LEU A 115 -11.69 12.77 -15.19
C LEU A 115 -12.03 11.98 -13.93
N THR A 116 -11.05 11.24 -13.41
CA THR A 116 -11.17 10.50 -12.14
C THR A 116 -10.01 10.86 -11.21
N LEU A 117 -10.18 10.63 -9.90
CA LEU A 117 -9.11 10.80 -8.91
C LEU A 117 -7.87 9.98 -9.28
N GLN A 118 -8.07 8.75 -9.73
CA GLN A 118 -7.00 7.83 -10.09
C GLN A 118 -6.22 8.33 -11.32
N LYS A 119 -6.92 8.83 -12.35
CA LYS A 119 -6.26 9.39 -13.54
C LYS A 119 -5.52 10.67 -13.22
N GLY A 120 -6.12 11.55 -12.40
CA GLY A 120 -5.48 12.79 -11.95
C GLY A 120 -4.18 12.51 -11.18
N LEU A 121 -4.24 11.64 -10.17
CA LEU A 121 -3.03 11.19 -9.48
C LEU A 121 -2.08 10.43 -10.42
N GLY A 122 -2.60 9.63 -11.34
CA GLY A 122 -1.79 8.85 -12.27
C GLY A 122 -0.92 9.72 -13.17
N ILE A 123 -1.46 10.84 -13.67
CA ILE A 123 -0.70 11.84 -14.43
C ILE A 123 0.41 12.45 -13.57
N VAL A 124 0.10 12.79 -12.31
CA VAL A 124 1.09 13.36 -11.38
C VAL A 124 2.17 12.35 -10.99
N LEU A 125 1.81 11.07 -10.89
CA LEU A 125 2.71 9.99 -10.49
C LEU A 125 3.46 9.33 -11.66
N ALA A 126 3.06 9.57 -12.92
CA ALA A 126 3.75 9.03 -14.09
C ALA A 126 5.21 9.50 -14.20
N PRO A 127 5.56 10.78 -13.95
CA PRO A 127 6.96 11.20 -13.85
C PRO A 127 7.72 10.47 -12.75
N LEU A 128 7.09 10.19 -11.60
CA LEU A 128 7.72 9.38 -10.55
C LEU A 128 7.93 7.94 -11.00
N ALA A 129 6.98 7.34 -11.73
CA ALA A 129 7.16 6.02 -12.33
C ALA A 129 8.39 5.99 -13.26
N PHE A 130 8.54 7.00 -14.11
CA PHE A 130 9.72 7.14 -14.95
C PHE A 130 11.02 7.25 -14.13
N LEU A 131 11.03 8.06 -13.06
CA LEU A 131 12.17 8.18 -12.16
C LEU A 131 12.52 6.88 -11.41
N MET A 132 11.56 5.97 -11.21
CA MET A 132 11.81 4.64 -10.67
C MET A 132 12.44 3.68 -11.69
N GLY A 133 12.62 4.10 -12.94
CA GLY A 133 13.25 3.31 -14.01
C GLY A 133 12.26 2.62 -14.95
N VAL A 134 10.97 2.98 -14.90
CA VAL A 134 9.95 2.54 -15.86
C VAL A 134 10.18 3.26 -17.20
N PRO A 135 10.21 2.56 -18.36
CA PRO A 135 10.24 3.20 -19.68
C PRO A 135 9.11 4.20 -19.85
N TRP A 136 9.39 5.33 -20.52
CA TRP A 136 8.41 6.42 -20.67
C TRP A 136 7.08 5.97 -21.27
N GLN A 137 7.10 5.01 -22.20
CA GLN A 137 5.90 4.44 -22.83
C GLN A 137 4.97 3.72 -21.83
N ASP A 138 5.52 3.14 -20.77
CA ASP A 138 4.77 2.40 -19.74
C ASP A 138 4.44 3.30 -18.53
N ALA A 139 5.11 4.45 -18.40
CA ALA A 139 5.01 5.35 -17.25
C ALA A 139 3.58 5.87 -16.99
N PRO A 140 2.74 6.20 -18.00
CA PRO A 140 1.34 6.55 -17.77
C PRO A 140 0.53 5.42 -17.13
N THR A 141 0.71 4.18 -17.61
CA THR A 141 0.03 3.00 -17.09
C THR A 141 0.47 2.72 -15.66
N VAL A 142 1.79 2.71 -15.39
CA VAL A 142 2.30 2.51 -14.03
C VAL A 142 1.87 3.65 -13.10
N GLY A 143 1.93 4.90 -13.55
CA GLY A 143 1.45 6.06 -12.80
C GLY A 143 -0.02 5.91 -12.38
N SER A 144 -0.88 5.48 -13.30
CA SER A 144 -2.29 5.16 -13.00
C SER A 144 -2.42 4.09 -11.90
N LEU A 145 -1.64 3.00 -11.97
CA LEU A 145 -1.62 1.96 -10.93
C LEU A 145 -1.21 2.51 -9.55
N LEU A 146 -0.22 3.42 -9.49
CA LEU A 146 0.17 4.09 -8.24
C LEU A 146 -0.96 5.00 -7.71
N GLY A 147 -1.70 5.65 -8.60
CA GLY A 147 -2.87 6.44 -8.27
C GLY A 147 -3.99 5.57 -7.69
N ILE A 148 -4.29 4.45 -8.33
CA ILE A 148 -5.25 3.45 -7.85
C ILE A 148 -4.86 2.92 -6.48
N LYS A 149 -3.58 2.55 -6.30
CA LYS A 149 -3.07 2.11 -4.98
C LYS A 149 -3.34 3.16 -3.91
N THR A 150 -2.96 4.41 -4.17
CA THR A 150 -2.98 5.48 -3.16
C THR A 150 -4.42 5.85 -2.79
N VAL A 151 -5.30 5.95 -3.78
CA VAL A 151 -6.69 6.39 -3.60
C VAL A 151 -7.58 5.25 -3.11
N LEU A 152 -7.49 4.09 -3.76
CA LEU A 152 -8.31 2.91 -3.46
C LEU A 152 -7.56 1.95 -2.52
N ASN A 153 -6.64 1.17 -3.07
CA ASN A 153 -5.81 0.21 -2.35
C ASN A 153 -4.91 -0.56 -3.33
N GLU A 154 -3.88 -1.20 -2.78
CA GLU A 154 -2.95 -2.04 -3.52
C GLU A 154 -3.58 -3.31 -4.09
N PHE A 155 -4.62 -3.88 -3.48
CA PHE A 155 -5.27 -5.10 -3.99
C PHE A 155 -5.85 -4.89 -5.39
N LEU A 156 -6.62 -3.81 -5.58
CA LEU A 156 -7.16 -3.45 -6.88
C LEU A 156 -6.06 -3.03 -7.86
N ALA A 157 -5.02 -2.34 -7.38
CA ALA A 157 -3.88 -1.99 -8.22
C ALA A 157 -3.15 -3.24 -8.74
N TYR A 158 -2.99 -4.28 -7.90
CA TYR A 158 -2.43 -5.55 -8.34
C TYR A 158 -3.32 -6.28 -9.33
N GLN A 159 -4.65 -6.26 -9.16
CA GLN A 159 -5.58 -6.82 -10.14
C GLN A 159 -5.41 -6.14 -11.51
N GLN A 160 -5.34 -4.81 -11.54
CA GLN A 160 -5.14 -4.07 -12.79
C GLN A 160 -3.75 -4.29 -13.38
N LEU A 161 -2.70 -4.42 -12.56
CA LEU A 161 -1.38 -4.82 -13.03
C LEU A 161 -1.41 -6.20 -13.69
N GLY A 162 -2.09 -7.17 -13.07
CA GLY A 162 -2.28 -8.52 -13.64
C GLY A 162 -3.00 -8.48 -14.99
N HIS A 163 -4.03 -7.64 -15.14
CA HIS A 163 -4.71 -7.44 -16.42
C HIS A 163 -3.81 -6.83 -17.49
N ALA A 164 -3.06 -5.76 -17.16
CA ALA A 164 -2.12 -5.13 -18.09
C ALA A 164 -0.98 -6.08 -18.51
N MET A 165 -0.54 -6.94 -17.59
CA MET A 165 0.43 -8.00 -17.88
C MET A 165 -0.12 -9.03 -18.87
N ALA A 166 -1.34 -9.51 -18.65
CA ALA A 166 -1.99 -10.48 -19.52
C ALA A 166 -2.29 -9.92 -20.91
N ALA A 167 -2.57 -8.61 -21.01
CA ALA A 167 -2.77 -7.91 -22.27
C ALA A 167 -1.46 -7.58 -23.02
N GLY A 168 -0.29 -7.79 -22.40
CA GLY A 168 1.01 -7.48 -23.01
C GLY A 168 1.32 -5.98 -23.09
N GLU A 169 0.64 -5.15 -22.29
CA GLU A 169 0.73 -3.68 -22.33
C GLU A 169 2.00 -3.13 -21.67
N LEU A 170 2.68 -3.93 -20.85
CA LEU A 170 3.84 -3.52 -20.08
C LEU A 170 5.06 -4.35 -20.45
N THR A 171 6.23 -3.72 -20.52
CA THR A 171 7.52 -4.41 -20.61
C THR A 171 7.81 -5.22 -19.34
N GLU A 172 8.63 -6.26 -19.42
CA GLU A 172 9.01 -7.07 -18.26
C GLU A 172 9.58 -6.23 -17.11
N ARG A 173 10.48 -5.29 -17.46
CA ARG A 173 11.05 -4.30 -16.53
C ARG A 173 9.96 -3.54 -15.78
N SER A 174 8.97 -3.00 -16.48
CA SER A 174 7.87 -2.25 -15.87
C SER A 174 7.01 -3.08 -14.93
N ARG A 175 6.77 -4.36 -15.28
CA ARG A 175 5.99 -5.28 -14.42
C ARG A 175 6.70 -5.51 -13.10
N ILE A 176 8.02 -5.72 -13.13
CA ILE A 176 8.84 -5.92 -11.94
C ILE A 176 8.87 -4.64 -11.11
N ILE A 177 9.21 -3.48 -11.67
CA ILE A 177 9.27 -2.20 -10.94
C ILE A 177 7.90 -1.85 -10.34
N ALA A 178 6.81 -2.02 -11.10
CA ALA A 178 5.46 -1.78 -10.60
C ALA A 178 5.11 -2.72 -9.43
N SER A 179 5.50 -4.00 -9.47
CA SER A 179 5.25 -4.93 -8.37
C SER A 179 5.90 -4.47 -7.05
N TYR A 180 7.09 -3.87 -7.10
CA TYR A 180 7.74 -3.29 -5.91
C TYR A 180 7.05 -2.00 -5.47
N ALA A 181 6.76 -1.10 -6.42
CA ALA A 181 6.13 0.20 -6.12
C ALA A 181 4.72 0.04 -5.52
N LEU A 182 4.01 -1.02 -5.91
CA LEU A 182 2.70 -1.37 -5.37
C LEU A 182 2.78 -2.08 -4.01
N CYS A 183 3.91 -2.70 -3.66
CA CYS A 183 4.08 -3.44 -2.41
C CYS A 183 4.14 -2.52 -1.17
N GLY A 184 2.97 -2.25 -0.58
CA GLY A 184 2.82 -1.55 0.70
C GLY A 184 1.41 -1.02 0.90
N PHE A 185 0.94 -0.98 2.16
CA PHE A 185 -0.39 -0.50 2.55
C PHE A 185 -0.51 1.03 2.66
N ALA A 186 0.21 1.77 1.82
CA ALA A 186 0.21 3.23 1.82
C ALA A 186 -0.98 3.78 1.01
N ASN A 187 -2.16 3.83 1.63
CA ASN A 187 -3.40 4.33 1.02
C ASN A 187 -4.38 4.88 2.09
N PHE A 188 -5.42 5.59 1.66
CA PHE A 188 -6.41 6.20 2.57
C PHE A 188 -7.23 5.18 3.38
N GLY A 189 -7.55 4.02 2.80
CA GLY A 189 -8.27 2.95 3.51
C GLY A 189 -7.45 2.37 4.67
N SER A 190 -6.18 2.08 4.42
CA SER A 190 -5.25 1.60 5.44
C SER A 190 -4.97 2.63 6.52
N LEU A 191 -5.01 3.93 6.21
CA LEU A 191 -4.93 4.98 7.23
C LEU A 191 -6.15 4.92 8.17
N ALA A 192 -7.36 4.76 7.65
CA ALA A 192 -8.56 4.63 8.48
C ALA A 192 -8.48 3.41 9.40
N ILE A 193 -8.01 2.27 8.88
CA ILE A 193 -7.76 1.05 9.67
C ILE A 193 -6.73 1.30 10.78
N LEU A 194 -5.62 1.97 10.46
CA LEU A 194 -4.56 2.29 11.43
C LEU A 194 -5.07 3.22 12.54
N LEU A 195 -5.89 4.21 12.21
CA LEU A 195 -6.51 5.11 13.19
C LEU A 195 -7.51 4.38 14.09
N GLY A 196 -8.27 3.42 13.54
CA GLY A 196 -9.15 2.55 14.32
C GLY A 196 -8.36 1.65 15.28
N GLY A 197 -7.34 0.96 14.76
CA GLY A 197 -6.52 0.02 15.54
C GLY A 197 -5.71 0.71 16.65
N ILE A 198 -4.88 1.70 16.30
CA ILE A 198 -4.07 2.41 17.30
C ILE A 198 -4.96 3.22 18.25
N GLY A 199 -6.04 3.83 17.73
CA GLY A 199 -7.01 4.55 18.57
C GLY A 199 -7.73 3.65 19.57
N GLY A 200 -7.91 2.36 19.27
CA GLY A 200 -8.44 1.38 20.22
C GLY A 200 -7.43 0.96 21.28
N MET A 201 -6.15 0.84 20.91
CA MET A 201 -5.07 0.47 21.83
C MET A 201 -4.65 1.62 22.76
N VAL A 202 -4.61 2.85 22.25
CA VAL A 202 -4.18 4.04 23.01
C VAL A 202 -5.12 5.23 22.70
N PRO A 203 -6.33 5.25 23.29
CA PRO A 203 -7.35 6.26 22.98
C PRO A 203 -6.88 7.71 23.19
N GLY A 204 -6.05 7.96 24.21
CA GLY A 204 -5.52 9.29 24.53
C GLY A 204 -4.58 9.88 23.48
N ARG A 205 -4.05 9.08 22.55
CA ARG A 205 -3.15 9.53 21.47
C ARG A 205 -3.81 9.57 20.09
N ARG A 206 -5.13 9.34 20.01
CA ARG A 206 -5.85 9.28 18.72
C ARG A 206 -5.64 10.53 17.86
N HIS A 207 -5.66 11.72 18.47
CA HIS A 207 -5.44 12.98 17.76
C HIS A 207 -4.03 13.06 17.15
N GLU A 208 -3.01 12.70 17.94
CA GLU A 208 -1.62 12.63 17.48
C GLU A 208 -1.48 11.72 16.25
N VAL A 209 -2.01 10.50 16.33
CA VAL A 209 -1.96 9.52 15.22
C VAL A 209 -2.69 10.06 13.98
N SER A 210 -3.85 10.71 14.13
CA SER A 210 -4.57 11.32 13.01
C SER A 210 -3.80 12.46 12.34
N SER A 211 -3.09 13.28 13.12
CA SER A 211 -2.29 14.39 12.59
C SER A 211 -1.12 13.91 11.72
N LEU A 212 -0.64 12.69 11.96
CA LEU A 212 0.45 12.07 11.20
C LEU A 212 -0.01 11.31 9.95
N GLY A 213 -1.33 11.16 9.74
CA GLY A 213 -1.87 10.23 8.74
C GLY A 213 -1.38 10.48 7.31
N LEU A 214 -1.43 11.72 6.84
CA LEU A 214 -0.96 12.06 5.49
C LEU A 214 0.56 11.86 5.34
N ARG A 215 1.34 12.19 6.38
CA ARG A 215 2.79 11.92 6.41
C ARG A 215 3.09 10.42 6.41
N ALA A 216 2.25 9.62 7.06
CA ALA A 216 2.37 8.16 7.08
C ALA A 216 2.06 7.52 5.71
N ILE A 217 1.08 8.05 4.98
CA ILE A 217 0.82 7.63 3.58
C ILE A 217 2.02 8.01 2.71
N LEU A 218 2.48 9.27 2.77
CA LEU A 218 3.58 9.75 1.94
C LEU A 218 4.88 8.97 2.20
N SER A 219 5.28 8.80 3.46
CA SER A 219 6.46 8.00 3.82
C SER A 219 6.30 6.54 3.44
N GLY A 220 5.11 5.96 3.59
CA GLY A 220 4.82 4.61 3.14
C GLY A 220 4.98 4.44 1.63
N SER A 221 4.42 5.35 0.83
CA SER A 221 4.52 5.31 -0.64
C SER A 221 5.95 5.50 -1.11
N LEU A 222 6.66 6.50 -0.56
CA LEU A 222 8.06 6.73 -0.90
C LEU A 222 8.95 5.55 -0.51
N ALA A 223 8.64 4.82 0.57
CA ALA A 223 9.38 3.61 0.94
C ALA A 223 9.19 2.51 -0.13
N SER A 224 7.96 2.28 -0.61
CA SER A 224 7.72 1.37 -1.75
C SER A 224 8.41 1.86 -3.03
N PHE A 225 8.51 3.17 -3.26
CA PHE A 225 9.19 3.71 -4.44
C PHE A 225 10.71 3.52 -4.34
N MET A 226 11.30 3.68 -3.15
CA MET A 226 12.71 3.38 -2.92
C MET A 226 13.03 1.91 -3.22
N THR A 227 12.19 0.97 -2.79
CA THR A 227 12.38 -0.45 -3.11
C THR A 227 12.20 -0.73 -4.60
N ALA A 228 11.28 -0.02 -5.27
CA ALA A 228 11.11 -0.09 -6.73
C ALA A 228 12.32 0.46 -7.49
N CYS A 229 12.93 1.57 -7.05
CA CYS A 229 14.17 2.10 -7.62
C CYS A 229 15.31 1.08 -7.48
N LEU A 230 15.43 0.41 -6.33
CA LEU A 230 16.42 -0.64 -6.13
C LEU A 230 16.20 -1.83 -7.08
N ALA A 231 14.95 -2.25 -7.25
CA ALA A 231 14.62 -3.29 -8.23
C ALA A 231 14.98 -2.85 -9.65
N GLY A 232 14.62 -1.63 -10.05
CA GLY A 232 14.95 -1.06 -11.35
C GLY A 232 16.46 -0.92 -11.59
N LEU A 233 17.26 -0.67 -10.56
CA LEU A 233 18.72 -0.61 -10.68
C LEU A 233 19.35 -1.98 -10.96
N LEU A 234 18.75 -3.06 -10.46
CA LEU A 234 19.32 -4.41 -10.48
C LEU A 234 18.87 -5.28 -11.66
N ILE A 235 17.88 -4.82 -12.44
CA ILE A 235 17.33 -5.51 -13.62
C ILE A 235 17.57 -4.73 -14.91
#